data_AF-A0AAN5IG99-F1
#
_entry.id   AF-A0AAN5IG99-F1
#
_cell.length_a   1.000
_cell.length_b   1.000
_cell.length_c   1.000
_cell.angle_alpha   90.00
_cell.angle_beta   90.00
_cell.angle_gamma   90.00
#
_symmetry.space_group_name_H-M   'P 1'
#
loop_
_entity.id
_entity.type
_entity.pdbx_description
1 polymer ?
#
loop_
_entity_poly.entity_id
_entity_poly.type
_entity_poly.pdbx_seq_one_letter_code
_entity_poly.pdbx_strand_id
1 'polypeptide(L)'
;YSCFHPCTRHHCPVRLLLIERCGPYIDATGTQFQSRCNVVDTGATCNEDPSLPLCTCTPPYMGPTCSLLVTMYERVKAWLGAEVTDKLMEIIRTAQKTPAALV
;
A
#
# COMPACT_ATOMS: atom_id res chain seq x y z
N TYR A 1 -2.46 14.14 26.75
CA TYR A 1 -2.68 12.81 27.37
C TYR A 1 -3.51 12.00 26.38
N SER A 2 -2.86 11.35 25.41
CA SER A 2 -2.42 9.95 25.45
C SER A 2 -3.59 8.98 25.56
N CYS A 3 -4.04 8.42 24.44
CA CYS A 3 -4.82 7.19 24.42
C CYS A 3 -3.92 6.06 23.90
N PHE A 4 -3.18 5.48 24.84
CA PHE A 4 -2.46 4.21 24.74
C PHE A 4 -3.40 3.12 25.28
N HIS A 5 -3.70 2.09 24.48
CA HIS A 5 -4.39 0.83 24.84
C HIS A 5 -5.87 0.87 25.31
N PRO A 6 -6.59 -0.27 25.32
CA PRO A 6 -6.66 -1.37 24.34
C PRO A 6 -8.10 -1.55 23.82
N CYS A 7 -8.27 -2.00 22.58
CA CYS A 7 -9.57 -2.38 22.01
C CYS A 7 -10.21 -3.52 22.81
N THR A 8 -11.00 -3.18 23.84
CA THR A 8 -11.80 -4.12 24.63
C THR A 8 -13.27 -3.98 24.24
N ARG A 9 -13.65 -4.88 23.34
CA ARG A 9 -14.96 -5.53 23.07
C ARG A 9 -16.31 -4.80 23.15
N HIS A 10 -16.49 -3.58 23.67
CA HIS A 10 -17.85 -3.02 23.78
C HIS A 10 -18.05 -1.53 23.49
N HIS A 11 -17.02 -0.75 23.18
CA HIS A 11 -17.21 0.66 22.80
C HIS A 11 -16.29 1.05 21.64
N CYS A 12 -16.57 0.51 20.45
CA CYS A 12 -16.18 1.18 19.22
C CYS A 12 -17.34 2.11 18.86
N PRO A 13 -17.22 3.45 19.01
CA PRO A 13 -18.29 4.34 18.58
C PRO A 13 -18.51 4.08 17.09
N VAL A 14 -19.70 3.58 16.77
CA VAL A 14 -20.22 3.38 15.42
C VAL A 14 -20.42 4.77 14.79
N ARG A 15 -19.31 5.43 14.50
CA ARG A 15 -19.26 6.65 13.70
C ARG A 15 -18.87 6.15 12.33
N LEU A 16 -19.88 5.98 11.48
CA LEU A 16 -19.81 5.66 10.05
C LEU A 16 -18.41 5.26 9.58
N LEU A 17 -18.18 3.96 9.38
CA LEU A 17 -17.01 3.45 8.66
C LEU A 17 -17.11 3.92 7.19
N LEU A 18 -16.83 5.20 6.95
CA LEU A 18 -16.16 5.60 5.73
C LEU A 18 -14.88 4.78 5.75
N ILE A 19 -14.77 3.81 4.85
CA ILE A 19 -13.52 3.07 4.63
C ILE A 19 -12.57 4.09 4.01
N GLU A 20 -11.94 4.90 4.86
CA GLU A 20 -10.90 5.85 4.47
C GLU A 20 -9.75 5.06 3.85
N ARG A 21 -9.32 5.46 2.65
CA ARG A 21 -8.30 4.73 1.90
C ARG A 21 -6.93 4.81 2.59
N CYS A 22 -6.70 5.88 3.34
CA CYS A 22 -5.48 6.17 4.08
C CYS A 22 -5.60 5.96 5.58
N GLY A 23 -6.55 5.10 6.00
CA GLY A 23 -6.71 4.74 7.40
C GLY A 23 -5.50 3.99 8.00
N PRO A 24 -5.42 3.93 9.34
CA PRO A 24 -4.36 3.25 10.06
C PRO A 24 -4.28 1.78 9.68
N TYR A 25 -3.05 1.28 9.53
CA TYR A 25 -2.78 -0.11 9.16
C TYR A 25 -1.96 -0.79 10.25
N ILE A 26 -2.34 -2.00 10.64
CA ILE A 26 -1.58 -2.85 11.56
C ILE A 26 -1.07 -4.04 10.76
N ASP A 27 0.23 -4.28 10.80
CA ASP A 27 0.84 -5.40 10.10
C ASP A 27 0.70 -6.72 10.90
N ALA A 28 1.27 -7.79 10.37
CA ALA A 28 1.24 -9.11 11.02
C ALA A 28 2.06 -9.16 12.33
N THR A 29 2.94 -8.18 12.57
CA THR A 29 3.74 -8.09 13.80
C THR A 29 3.03 -7.32 14.90
N GLY A 30 1.88 -6.70 14.59
CA GLY A 30 1.15 -5.83 15.51
C GLY A 30 1.65 -4.39 15.51
N THR A 31 2.53 -4.02 14.58
CA THR A 31 3.04 -2.65 14.44
C THR A 31 2.00 -1.79 13.72
N GLN A 32 1.66 -0.65 14.32
CA GLN A 32 0.72 0.31 13.75
C GLN A 32 1.44 1.36 12.91
N PHE A 33 0.96 1.53 11.68
CA PHE A 33 1.40 2.53 10.72
C PHE A 33 0.28 3.52 10.42
N GLN A 34 0.65 4.72 9.99
CA GLN A 34 -0.30 5.74 9.57
C GLN A 34 -1.20 5.24 8.43
N SER A 35 -0.61 4.55 7.45
CA SER A 35 -1.32 3.89 6.35
C SER A 35 -0.53 2.69 5.84
N ARG A 36 -1.12 1.91 4.92
CA ARG A 36 -0.43 0.81 4.23
C ARG A 36 0.80 1.28 3.43
N CYS A 37 0.87 2.55 3.04
CA CYS A 37 2.00 3.12 2.31
C CYS A 37 3.28 3.18 3.16
N ASN A 38 3.12 3.34 4.48
CA ASN A 38 4.21 3.70 5.39
C ASN A 38 4.95 2.51 6.01
N VAL A 39 4.59 1.28 5.59
CA VAL A 39 5.16 0.05 6.16
C VAL A 39 6.65 -0.09 5.84
N VAL A 40 7.04 0.25 4.62
CA VAL A 40 8.43 0.15 4.14
C VAL A 40 8.99 1.55 3.88
N ASP A 41 8.21 2.40 3.22
CA ASP A 41 8.57 3.79 2.98
C ASP A 41 7.89 4.71 4.00
N THR A 42 8.59 5.01 5.09
CA THR A 42 8.06 5.88 6.14
C THR A 42 7.70 7.28 5.65
N GLY A 43 8.30 7.74 4.55
CA GLY A 43 8.04 9.05 3.94
C GLY A 43 6.92 9.06 2.89
N ALA A 44 6.29 7.90 2.61
CA ALA A 44 5.23 7.82 1.62
C ALA A 44 4.00 8.65 2.02
N THR A 45 3.42 9.33 1.04
CA THR A 45 2.15 10.06 1.21
C THR A 45 1.00 9.21 0.72
N CYS A 46 -0.07 9.07 1.50
CA CYS A 46 -1.28 8.40 1.07
C CYS A 46 -2.30 9.42 0.53
N ASN A 47 -2.95 9.09 -0.58
CA ASN A 47 -3.96 9.92 -1.24
C ASN A 47 -5.37 9.34 -1.02
N GLU A 48 -6.25 10.13 -0.40
CA GLU A 48 -7.67 9.76 -0.25
C GLU A 48 -8.44 9.81 -1.58
N ASP A 49 -8.04 10.69 -2.50
CA ASP A 49 -8.70 10.84 -3.79
C ASP A 49 -8.59 9.57 -4.66
N PRO A 50 -9.71 8.89 -5.00
CA PRO A 50 -9.72 7.68 -5.82
C PRO A 50 -9.23 7.88 -7.26
N SER A 51 -9.20 9.12 -7.75
CA SER A 51 -8.62 9.45 -9.06
C SER A 51 -7.08 9.43 -9.05
N LEU A 52 -6.47 9.51 -7.86
CA LEU A 52 -5.03 9.46 -7.66
C LEU A 52 -4.57 8.06 -7.21
N PRO A 53 -3.32 7.67 -7.53
CA PRO A 53 -2.69 6.48 -6.95
C PRO A 53 -2.76 6.50 -5.42
N LEU A 54 -3.00 5.35 -4.79
CA LEU A 54 -3.17 5.26 -3.33
C LEU A 54 -1.96 5.83 -2.57
N CYS A 55 -0.75 5.51 -3.02
CA CYS A 55 0.48 5.92 -2.37
C CYS A 55 1.40 6.66 -3.34
N THR A 56 1.95 7.77 -2.88
CA THR A 56 3.07 8.48 -3.51
C THR A 56 4.34 8.11 -2.76
N CYS A 57 5.22 7.34 -3.41
CA CYS A 57 6.42 6.80 -2.79
C CYS A 57 7.62 7.75 -2.91
N THR A 58 8.47 7.74 -1.90
CA THR A 58 9.81 8.33 -1.94
C THR A 58 10.76 7.40 -2.68
N PRO A 59 11.67 7.92 -3.52
CA PRO A 59 12.74 7.11 -4.08
C PRO A 59 13.60 6.49 -2.96
N PRO A 60 14.00 5.21 -3.04
CA PRO A 60 13.93 4.30 -4.19
C PRO A 60 12.73 3.31 -4.16
N TYR A 61 11.62 3.66 -3.51
CA TYR A 61 10.45 2.79 -3.38
C TYR A 61 9.43 3.01 -4.51
N MET A 62 8.69 1.95 -4.85
CA MET A 62 7.62 1.97 -5.87
C MET A 62 6.49 0.98 -5.53
N GLY A 63 5.47 0.95 -6.39
CA GLY A 63 4.34 0.04 -6.27
C GLY A 63 3.16 0.67 -5.52
N PRO A 64 2.05 -0.07 -5.39
CA PRO A 64 0.79 0.49 -4.90
C PRO A 64 0.82 0.83 -3.41
N THR A 65 1.75 0.23 -2.66
CA THR A 65 1.96 0.43 -1.21
C THR A 65 3.42 0.75 -0.87
N CYS A 66 4.21 1.21 -1.86
CA CYS A 66 5.62 1.59 -1.67
C CYS A 66 6.53 0.50 -1.05
N SER A 67 6.16 -0.78 -1.20
CA SER A 67 6.89 -1.90 -0.63
C SER A 67 7.91 -2.52 -1.58
N LEU A 68 7.99 -2.05 -2.83
CA LEU A 68 8.91 -2.58 -3.83
C LEU A 68 10.10 -1.63 -3.98
N LEU A 69 11.32 -2.17 -3.89
CA LEU A 69 12.54 -1.43 -4.20
C LEU A 69 12.78 -1.38 -5.71
N VAL A 70 13.14 -0.21 -6.24
CA VAL A 70 13.53 -0.02 -7.66
C VAL A 70 14.67 -0.96 -8.05
N THR A 71 15.64 -1.16 -7.16
CA THR A 71 16.76 -2.08 -7.41
C THR A 71 16.32 -3.55 -7.51
N MET A 72 15.27 -3.95 -6.80
CA MET A 72 14.68 -5.28 -6.95
C MET A 72 14.01 -5.43 -8.33
N TYR A 73 13.31 -4.39 -8.77
CA TYR A 73 12.72 -4.35 -10.11
C TYR A 73 13.79 -4.47 -11.20
N GLU A 74 14.89 -3.73 -11.11
CA GLU A 74 15.99 -3.81 -12.08
C GLU A 74 16.65 -5.20 -12.12
N ARG A 75 16.80 -5.86 -10.97
CA ARG A 75 17.30 -7.24 -10.90
C ARG A 75 16.35 -8.23 -11.56
N VAL A 76 15.06 -8.11 -11.30
CA VAL A 76 14.03 -8.94 -11.96
C VAL A 76 14.05 -8.70 -13.47
N LYS A 77 14.18 -7.45 -13.91
CA LYS A 77 14.31 -7.10 -15.33
C LYS A 77 15.54 -7.71 -15.99
N ALA A 78 16.68 -7.70 -15.30
CA ALA A 78 17.89 -8.34 -15.77
C ALA A 78 17.76 -9.87 -15.87
N TRP A 79 16.95 -10.48 -14.99
CA TRP A 79 16.79 -11.93 -14.92
C TRP A 79 15.73 -12.48 -15.90
N LEU A 80 14.60 -11.80 -16.04
CA LEU A 80 13.48 -12.21 -16.91
C LEU A 80 13.59 -11.64 -18.33
N GLY A 81 14.46 -10.64 -18.55
CA GLY A 81 14.48 -9.85 -19.76
C GLY A 81 13.41 -8.76 -19.78
N ALA A 82 13.65 -7.70 -20.57
CA ALA A 82 12.79 -6.51 -20.61
C ALA A 82 11.35 -6.82 -21.04
N GLU A 83 11.16 -7.66 -22.06
CA GLU A 83 9.85 -7.95 -22.64
C GLU A 83 8.90 -8.65 -21.66
N VAL A 84 9.39 -9.64 -20.91
CA VAL A 84 8.59 -10.38 -19.93
C VAL A 84 8.27 -9.51 -18.72
N THR A 85 9.22 -8.65 -18.33
CA THR A 85 9.05 -7.74 -17.18
C THR A 85 8.03 -6.66 -17.47
N ASP A 86 8.04 -6.07 -18.66
CA ASP A 86 7.08 -5.03 -19.04
C ASP A 86 5.64 -5.59 -19.09
N LYS A 87 5.46 -6.80 -19.64
CA LYS A 87 4.17 -7.52 -19.62
C LYS A 87 3.68 -7.81 -18.18
N LEU A 88 4.58 -8.24 -17.30
CA LEU A 88 4.25 -8.48 -15.89
C LEU A 88 3.81 -7.19 -15.18
N MET A 89 4.50 -6.08 -15.42
CA MET A 89 4.15 -4.79 -14.83
C MET A 89 2.83 -4.24 -15.37
N GLU A 90 2.52 -4.48 -16.64
CA GLU A 90 1.23 -4.12 -17.23
C GLU A 90 0.07 -4.88 -16.58
N ILE A 91 0.23 -6.18 -16.35
CA ILE A 91 -0.75 -7.01 -15.62
C ILE A 91 -0.94 -6.47 -14.19
N ILE A 92 0.15 -6.18 -13.47
CA ILE A 92 0.10 -5.62 -12.11
C ILE A 92 -0.62 -4.26 -12.10
N ARG A 93 -0.33 -3.37 -13.06
CA ARG A 93 -1.00 -2.05 -13.17
C ARG A 93 -2.49 -2.19 -13.48
N THR A 94 -2.86 -3.18 -14.29
CA THR A 94 -4.27 -3.45 -14.63
C THR A 94 -5.02 -4.00 -13.41
N ALA A 95 -4.42 -4.94 -12.68
CA ALA A 95 -4.94 -5.45 -11.42
C ALA A 95 -5.14 -4.34 -10.37
N GLN A 96 -4.23 -3.36 -10.32
CA GLN A 96 -4.37 -2.21 -9.41
C GLN A 96 -5.56 -1.31 -9.74
N LYS A 97 -5.94 -1.18 -11.01
CA LYS A 97 -7.09 -0.37 -11.43
C LYS A 97 -8.41 -1.12 -11.34
N THR A 98 -8.37 -2.45 -11.35
CA THR A 98 -9.57 -3.30 -11.37
C THR A 98 -9.42 -4.45 -10.37
N PRO A 99 -9.82 -4.27 -9.11
CA PRO A 99 -9.85 -5.37 -8.13
C PRO A 99 -10.78 -6.53 -8.53
N ALA A 100 -11.63 -6.33 -9.54
CA ALA A 100 -12.54 -7.34 -10.09
C ALA A 100 -11.93 -8.23 -11.19
N ALA A 101 -10.72 -7.96 -11.68
CA ALA A 101 -10.11 -8.69 -12.80
C ALA A 101 -9.28 -9.94 -12.39
N LEU A 102 -9.31 -10.31 -11.10
CA LEU A 102 -8.52 -11.39 -10.50
C LEU A 102 -9.36 -12.58 -10.01
N VAL A 103 -10.60 -12.71 -10.50
CA VAL A 103 -11.52 -13.80 -10.17
C VAL A 103 -11.79 -14.66 -11.40
#